data_AF-A0A7G8YTQ3-F1
#
_entry.id   AF-A0A7G8YTQ3-F1
#
_cell.length_a   1.000
_cell.length_b   1.000
_cell.length_c   1.000
_cell.angle_alpha   90.00
_cell.angle_beta   90.00
_cell.angle_gamma   90.00
#
_symmetry.space_group_name_H-M   'P 1'
#
loop_
_entity.id
_entity.type
_entity.pdbx_description
1 polymer ?
#
loop_
_entity_poly.entity_id
_entity_poly.type
_entity_poly.pdbx_seq_one_letter_code
_entity_poly.pdbx_strand_id
1 'polypeptide(L)'
;MPLTRRQLIARIAAVGGVQAASAVMGLFGGSGKAEAFEENYASLPAAAVGKGASVVVIGAGIGGLVSAYELNKAGFKVTLLEARDRVGGRNWTVRGGDRVEYSDGSVQVAEFDDGFYLNAGAGRLPSHHQLMLGYCRELGVELEVLVNTSRNALVRPDLNQPALQIRQAVNDSRGHFSELLAKAVNRHALDQELTAADRSNLLSFLKTWGDLSDKLEYLGSARSGYKVWPGAGDQLAQKNDPLPLQTLLNPALTTALMIDEYPEFSPTMFQPVGGMDRIPQAFARRLQGQLRLHSEVRSITNHSDSVEVVYLDRRSGRTQSLKADYVISSLPLPLLAKVENNFSAPVRQAIGAVQFGYANKVAWQSRRFWESQYQIYGGLSFINQEASGLWYPSGGFNQAEGVLVAAYNNGETARRFGEKTLAQQIEISRQAVELLHPGHSHELRKPLVIAWGKIPYNFGPWISHEVAEPDYSLLNQPQGRVYLTSDGLAHSGVGIWQEAAAGAARRVVRHLFQRAQGSSLQQTA
;
A
#
# COMPACT_ATOMS: atom_id res chain seq x y z
N MET A 1 -12.77 -47.76 -9.79
CA MET A 1 -12.56 -46.51 -9.01
C MET A 1 -12.45 -45.35 -9.99
N PRO A 2 -13.11 -44.20 -9.76
CA PRO A 2 -12.89 -43.01 -10.57
C PRO A 2 -11.43 -42.56 -10.41
N LEU A 3 -10.79 -42.20 -11.53
CA LEU A 3 -9.42 -41.69 -11.55
C LEU A 3 -9.36 -40.34 -10.84
N THR A 4 -8.48 -40.20 -9.86
CA THR A 4 -8.23 -38.89 -9.24
C THR A 4 -7.42 -37.99 -10.20
N ARG A 5 -7.59 -36.67 -10.09
CA ARG A 5 -6.85 -35.66 -10.90
C ARG A 5 -5.33 -35.90 -10.88
N ARG A 6 -4.77 -36.25 -9.72
CA ARG A 6 -3.35 -36.57 -9.55
C ARG A 6 -2.93 -37.83 -10.31
N GLN A 7 -3.77 -38.87 -10.30
CA GLN A 7 -3.50 -40.11 -11.03
C GLN A 7 -3.59 -39.91 -12.55
N LEU A 8 -4.49 -39.05 -13.02
CA LEU A 8 -4.59 -38.69 -14.43
C LEU A 8 -3.34 -37.93 -14.90
N ILE A 9 -2.92 -36.89 -14.17
CA ILE A 9 -1.72 -36.09 -14.50
C ILE A 9 -0.46 -36.97 -14.47
N ALA A 10 -0.31 -37.83 -13.47
CA ALA A 10 0.84 -38.72 -13.37
C ALA A 10 0.95 -39.71 -14.54
N ARG A 11 -0.20 -40.22 -15.02
CA ARG A 11 -0.24 -41.11 -16.19
C ARG A 11 0.08 -40.38 -17.49
N ILE A 12 -0.38 -39.13 -17.64
CA ILE A 12 -0.07 -38.30 -18.80
C ILE A 12 1.40 -37.89 -18.81
N ALA A 13 1.99 -37.59 -17.64
CA ALA A 13 3.42 -37.34 -17.49
C ALA A 13 4.27 -38.55 -17.88
N ALA A 14 3.82 -39.76 -17.51
CA ALA A 14 4.53 -41.00 -17.81
C ALA A 14 4.53 -41.35 -19.31
N VAL A 15 3.55 -40.88 -20.08
CA VAL A 15 3.41 -41.19 -21.51
C VAL A 15 3.87 -40.04 -22.41
N GLY A 16 3.54 -38.79 -22.05
CA GLY A 16 3.78 -37.60 -22.88
C GLY A 16 4.81 -36.62 -22.32
N GLY A 17 5.48 -36.96 -21.21
CA GLY A 17 6.47 -36.10 -20.57
C GLY A 17 5.88 -34.88 -19.85
N VAL A 18 6.77 -34.06 -19.27
CA VAL A 18 6.41 -32.93 -18.40
C VAL A 18 5.56 -31.87 -19.12
N GLN A 19 5.77 -31.66 -20.43
CA GLN A 19 5.00 -30.69 -21.21
C GLN A 19 3.53 -31.11 -21.39
N ALA A 20 3.26 -32.39 -21.67
CA ALA A 20 1.88 -32.90 -21.78
C ALA A 20 1.16 -32.86 -20.42
N ALA A 21 1.88 -33.16 -19.34
CA ALA A 21 1.37 -33.01 -17.98
C ALA A 21 1.05 -31.55 -17.63
N SER A 22 1.89 -30.61 -18.06
CA SER A 22 1.69 -29.16 -17.86
C SER A 22 0.48 -28.62 -18.61
N ALA A 23 0.28 -29.04 -19.87
CA ALA A 23 -0.89 -28.65 -20.66
C ALA A 23 -2.21 -29.11 -19.98
N VAL A 24 -2.22 -30.32 -19.43
CA VAL A 24 -3.39 -30.87 -18.72
C VAL A 24 -3.56 -30.24 -17.34
N MET A 25 -2.49 -29.86 -16.65
CA MET A 25 -2.56 -29.05 -15.44
C MET A 25 -3.16 -27.66 -15.69
N GLY A 26 -2.86 -27.05 -16.85
CA GLY A 26 -3.48 -25.82 -17.33
C GLY A 26 -5.00 -25.97 -17.56
N LEU A 27 -5.42 -27.06 -18.21
CA LEU A 27 -6.84 -27.36 -18.46
C LEU A 27 -7.68 -27.58 -17.19
N PHE A 28 -7.05 -27.97 -16.07
CA PHE A 28 -7.73 -28.14 -14.78
C PHE A 28 -7.67 -26.89 -13.88
N GLY A 29 -7.39 -25.71 -14.44
CA GLY A 29 -7.47 -24.42 -13.74
C GLY A 29 -6.35 -24.17 -12.72
N GLY A 30 -5.17 -24.77 -12.90
CA GLY A 30 -4.06 -24.70 -11.96
C GLY A 30 -3.07 -23.53 -12.13
N SER A 31 -3.24 -22.66 -13.13
CA SER A 31 -2.19 -21.68 -13.51
C SER A 31 -2.66 -20.23 -13.63
N GLY A 32 -3.82 -19.86 -13.08
CA GLY A 32 -4.30 -18.47 -13.13
C GLY A 32 -3.50 -17.45 -12.29
N LYS A 33 -2.48 -17.87 -11.52
CA LYS A 33 -1.73 -16.99 -10.61
C LYS A 33 -0.32 -16.61 -11.08
N ALA A 34 0.33 -17.43 -11.92
CA ALA A 34 1.68 -17.14 -12.39
C ALA A 34 1.68 -16.18 -13.60
N GLU A 35 0.72 -16.35 -14.52
CA GLU A 35 0.65 -15.57 -15.77
C GLU A 35 0.41 -14.07 -15.52
N ALA A 36 -0.47 -13.70 -14.58
CA ALA A 36 -0.74 -12.28 -14.27
C ALA A 36 0.48 -11.55 -13.67
N PHE A 37 1.34 -12.27 -12.94
CA PHE A 37 2.57 -11.71 -12.37
C PHE A 37 3.61 -11.48 -13.46
N GLU A 38 3.85 -12.47 -14.34
CA GLU A 38 4.73 -12.30 -15.51
C GLU A 38 4.23 -11.20 -16.44
N GLU A 39 2.90 -11.09 -16.62
CA GLU A 39 2.32 -10.07 -17.47
C GLU A 39 2.68 -8.68 -16.94
N ASN A 40 2.50 -8.36 -15.66
CA ASN A 40 2.78 -7.02 -15.12
C ASN A 40 4.20 -6.52 -15.47
N TYR A 41 5.21 -7.38 -15.35
CA TYR A 41 6.62 -7.05 -15.60
C TYR A 41 7.07 -7.26 -17.05
N ALA A 42 6.23 -7.85 -17.91
CA ALA A 42 6.55 -8.04 -19.32
C ALA A 42 6.93 -6.72 -19.98
N SER A 43 8.00 -6.76 -20.79
CA SER A 43 8.46 -5.60 -21.55
C SER A 43 7.37 -5.13 -22.49
N LEU A 44 7.21 -3.81 -22.58
CA LEU A 44 6.34 -3.20 -23.58
C LEU A 44 7.16 -2.99 -24.87
N PRO A 45 6.57 -3.20 -26.06
CA PRO A 45 7.23 -2.99 -27.34
C PRO A 45 7.86 -1.59 -27.42
N ALA A 46 9.12 -1.54 -27.88
CA ALA A 46 9.83 -0.28 -28.11
C ALA A 46 9.49 0.38 -29.46
N ALA A 47 8.83 -0.33 -30.37
CA ALA A 47 8.46 0.18 -31.69
C ALA A 47 7.26 1.15 -31.62
N ALA A 48 7.16 2.08 -32.58
CA ALA A 48 6.04 3.02 -32.71
C ALA A 48 4.75 2.33 -33.19
N VAL A 49 4.19 1.47 -32.34
CA VAL A 49 3.02 0.64 -32.64
C VAL A 49 1.72 1.44 -32.74
N GLY A 50 1.67 2.65 -32.15
CA GLY A 50 0.47 3.48 -32.12
C GLY A 50 0.10 4.12 -33.45
N LYS A 51 1.06 4.28 -34.38
CA LYS A 51 0.86 4.89 -35.71
C LYS A 51 0.05 6.20 -35.68
N GLY A 52 0.13 6.98 -34.59
CA GLY A 52 -0.60 8.23 -34.42
C GLY A 52 -2.07 8.11 -34.02
N ALA A 53 -2.58 6.92 -33.68
CA ALA A 53 -3.91 6.73 -33.10
C ALA A 53 -4.06 7.58 -31.82
N SER A 54 -5.22 8.20 -31.66
CA SER A 54 -5.52 9.14 -30.59
C SER A 54 -6.11 8.45 -29.36
N VAL A 55 -5.61 8.80 -28.19
CA VAL A 55 -6.09 8.26 -26.91
C VAL A 55 -6.30 9.39 -25.92
N VAL A 56 -7.50 9.47 -25.35
CA VAL A 56 -7.77 10.31 -24.17
C VAL A 56 -7.61 9.46 -22.91
N VAL A 57 -6.74 9.88 -22.01
CA VAL A 57 -6.56 9.27 -20.69
C VAL A 57 -7.22 10.17 -19.65
N ILE A 58 -8.09 9.61 -18.81
CA ILE A 58 -8.85 10.35 -17.80
C ILE A 58 -8.30 10.03 -16.41
N GLY A 59 -7.89 11.07 -15.69
CA GLY A 59 -7.25 11.02 -14.37
C GLY A 59 -5.72 10.92 -14.48
N ALA A 60 -5.00 11.81 -13.81
CA ALA A 60 -3.54 11.79 -13.70
C ALA A 60 -3.06 11.17 -12.38
N GLY A 61 -3.74 10.12 -11.91
CA GLY A 61 -3.19 9.20 -10.90
C GLY A 61 -2.11 8.28 -11.48
N ILE A 62 -1.53 7.38 -10.67
CA ILE A 62 -0.48 6.45 -11.14
C ILE A 62 -0.92 5.65 -12.37
N GLY A 63 -2.12 5.08 -12.36
CA GLY A 63 -2.63 4.30 -13.50
C GLY A 63 -2.69 5.14 -14.79
N GLY A 64 -3.31 6.32 -14.74
CA GLY A 64 -3.40 7.20 -15.91
C GLY A 64 -2.04 7.76 -16.36
N LEU A 65 -1.15 8.12 -15.44
CA LEU A 65 0.21 8.58 -15.77
C LEU A 65 1.03 7.49 -16.45
N VAL A 66 0.98 6.25 -15.95
CA VAL A 66 1.63 5.10 -16.56
C VAL A 66 1.05 4.82 -17.95
N SER A 67 -0.27 4.80 -18.09
CA SER A 67 -0.93 4.62 -19.39
C SER A 67 -0.52 5.69 -20.40
N ALA A 68 -0.59 6.96 -20.03
CA ALA A 68 -0.22 8.07 -20.89
C ALA A 68 1.26 8.04 -21.28
N TYR A 69 2.14 7.73 -20.33
CA TYR A 69 3.58 7.65 -20.55
C TYR A 69 3.96 6.58 -21.58
N GLU A 70 3.44 5.36 -21.39
CA GLU A 70 3.80 4.24 -22.27
C GLU A 70 3.14 4.34 -23.65
N LEU A 71 1.90 4.84 -23.74
CA LEU A 71 1.26 5.12 -25.03
C LEU A 71 2.00 6.23 -25.80
N ASN A 72 2.42 7.30 -25.10
CA ASN A 72 3.18 8.38 -25.73
C ASN A 72 4.53 7.89 -26.24
N LYS A 73 5.26 7.06 -25.47
CA LYS A 73 6.49 6.39 -25.92
C LYS A 73 6.28 5.51 -27.15
N ALA A 74 5.12 4.87 -27.26
CA ALA A 74 4.75 4.02 -28.39
C ALA A 74 4.17 4.75 -29.61
N GLY A 75 4.15 6.09 -29.62
CA GLY A 75 3.74 6.89 -30.77
C GLY A 75 2.22 7.08 -30.93
N PHE A 76 1.44 6.93 -29.86
CA PHE A 76 0.03 7.36 -29.84
C PHE A 76 -0.08 8.89 -29.61
N LYS A 77 -1.15 9.50 -30.13
CA LYS A 77 -1.49 10.90 -29.84
C LYS A 77 -2.28 10.97 -28.53
N VAL A 78 -1.58 11.20 -27.42
CA VAL A 78 -2.18 11.16 -26.08
C VAL A 78 -2.67 12.54 -25.63
N THR A 79 -3.86 12.61 -25.04
CA THR A 79 -4.31 13.74 -24.21
C THR A 79 -4.66 13.21 -22.82
N LEU A 80 -4.06 13.75 -21.77
CA LEU A 80 -4.27 13.34 -20.38
C LEU A 80 -5.06 14.43 -19.63
N LEU A 81 -6.27 14.11 -19.16
CA LEU A 81 -7.15 15.03 -18.45
C LEU A 81 -7.12 14.77 -16.94
N GLU A 82 -6.90 15.78 -16.12
CA GLU A 82 -6.97 15.69 -14.65
C GLU A 82 -7.83 16.81 -14.09
N ALA A 83 -8.78 16.45 -13.21
CA ALA A 83 -9.72 17.40 -12.64
C ALA A 83 -9.05 18.39 -11.66
N ARG A 84 -7.99 17.96 -10.99
CA ARG A 84 -7.23 18.80 -10.05
C ARG A 84 -6.21 19.70 -10.76
N ASP A 85 -5.64 20.59 -9.98
CA ASP A 85 -4.48 21.42 -10.29
C ASP A 85 -3.13 20.70 -10.07
N ARG A 86 -3.17 19.41 -9.70
CA ARG A 86 -1.99 18.58 -9.44
C ARG A 86 -2.15 17.18 -10.00
N VAL A 87 -1.02 16.53 -10.28
CA VAL A 87 -0.96 15.11 -10.63
C VAL A 87 -0.85 14.22 -9.39
N GLY A 88 -0.92 12.90 -9.59
CA GLY A 88 -0.66 11.87 -8.58
C GLY A 88 -1.91 11.29 -7.92
N GLY A 89 -3.03 12.02 -7.94
CA GLY A 89 -4.28 11.59 -7.30
C GLY A 89 -4.07 11.28 -5.82
N ARG A 90 -4.16 10.00 -5.43
CA ARG A 90 -3.91 9.52 -4.06
C ARG A 90 -2.43 9.48 -3.69
N ASN A 91 -1.53 9.44 -4.67
CA ASN A 91 -0.12 9.69 -4.40
C ASN A 91 0.09 11.21 -4.28
N TRP A 92 -0.02 11.69 -3.04
CA TRP A 92 0.00 13.11 -2.70
C TRP A 92 0.90 13.35 -1.50
N THR A 93 1.79 14.32 -1.66
CA THR A 93 2.64 14.87 -0.59
C THR A 93 2.21 16.31 -0.33
N VAL A 94 1.95 16.64 0.94
CA VAL A 94 1.54 17.96 1.40
C VAL A 94 2.72 18.66 2.07
N ARG A 95 2.98 19.90 1.68
CA ARG A 95 4.05 20.78 2.19
C ARG A 95 3.45 22.09 2.72
N GLY A 96 4.26 22.93 3.35
CA GLY A 96 3.83 24.27 3.79
C GLY A 96 3.19 25.08 2.65
N GLY A 97 2.04 25.71 2.92
CA GLY A 97 1.25 26.48 1.96
C GLY A 97 0.24 25.66 1.13
N ASP A 98 0.36 24.34 1.09
CA ASP A 98 -0.60 23.49 0.37
C ASP A 98 -1.99 23.53 1.02
N ARG A 99 -3.03 23.49 0.18
CA ARG A 99 -4.44 23.51 0.62
C ARG A 99 -5.03 22.11 0.60
N VAL A 100 -5.68 21.73 1.70
CA VAL A 100 -6.49 20.51 1.80
C VAL A 100 -7.96 20.93 1.82
N GLU A 101 -8.63 20.75 0.69
CA GLU A 101 -10.05 21.07 0.52
C GLU A 101 -10.91 19.84 0.82
N TYR A 102 -11.98 20.05 1.57
CA TYR A 102 -12.94 19.02 1.92
C TYR A 102 -14.27 19.20 1.19
N SER A 103 -15.02 18.11 1.07
CA SER A 103 -16.31 18.05 0.37
C SER A 103 -17.41 18.86 1.03
N ASP A 104 -17.25 19.25 2.30
CA ASP A 104 -18.14 20.17 3.02
C ASP A 104 -17.79 21.65 2.80
N GLY A 105 -16.77 21.93 1.97
CA GLY A 105 -16.29 23.29 1.68
C GLY A 105 -15.25 23.81 2.67
N SER A 106 -14.96 23.08 3.75
CA SER A 106 -13.88 23.46 4.67
C SER A 106 -12.50 23.28 4.02
N VAL A 107 -11.53 24.08 4.47
CA VAL A 107 -10.16 24.06 3.95
C VAL A 107 -9.16 24.14 5.10
N GLN A 108 -8.15 23.28 5.09
CA GLN A 108 -6.93 23.44 5.89
C GLN A 108 -5.80 23.94 5.00
N VAL A 109 -4.98 24.86 5.51
CA VAL A 109 -3.70 25.22 4.89
C VAL A 109 -2.61 24.57 5.72
N ALA A 110 -1.72 23.81 5.10
CA ALA A 110 -0.60 23.19 5.79
C ALA A 110 0.42 24.26 6.21
N GLU A 111 0.83 24.24 7.47
CA GLU A 111 1.70 25.27 8.06
C GLU A 111 3.13 24.77 8.33
N PHE A 112 3.49 23.59 7.81
CA PHE A 112 4.84 23.03 7.98
C PHE A 112 5.92 24.01 7.51
N ASP A 113 7.05 24.06 8.23
CA ASP A 113 8.21 24.84 7.77
C ASP A 113 8.83 24.23 6.50
N ASP A 114 9.62 25.04 5.80
CA ASP A 114 10.30 24.63 4.58
C ASP A 114 11.12 23.34 4.75
N GLY A 115 11.00 22.44 3.78
CA GLY A 115 11.68 21.14 3.78
C GLY A 115 10.91 20.01 4.47
N PHE A 116 9.85 20.33 5.23
CA PHE A 116 8.98 19.32 5.85
C PHE A 116 7.80 18.96 4.97
N TYR A 117 7.36 17.70 5.05
CA TYR A 117 6.25 17.20 4.26
C TYR A 117 5.50 16.03 4.91
N LEU A 118 4.26 15.84 4.48
CA LEU A 118 3.43 14.68 4.80
C LEU A 118 3.09 13.91 3.51
N ASN A 119 3.43 12.63 3.43
CA ASN A 119 2.81 11.74 2.45
C ASN A 119 1.36 11.44 2.88
N ALA A 120 0.39 12.20 2.37
CA ALA A 120 -1.03 12.11 2.72
C ALA A 120 -1.64 10.74 2.34
N GLY A 121 -1.15 10.15 1.24
CA GLY A 121 -1.59 8.83 0.75
C GLY A 121 -0.48 7.80 0.83
N ALA A 122 -0.02 7.34 -0.33
CA ALA A 122 1.05 6.36 -0.44
C ALA A 122 2.33 6.86 0.25
N GLY A 123 2.85 6.06 1.18
CA GLY A 123 3.98 6.45 2.03
C GLY A 123 5.21 5.56 1.89
N ARG A 124 5.08 4.38 1.30
CA ARG A 124 6.13 3.35 1.23
C ARG A 124 6.09 2.56 -0.07
N LEU A 125 7.24 2.03 -0.47
CA LEU A 125 7.46 1.15 -1.61
C LEU A 125 8.22 -0.10 -1.17
N PRO A 126 7.56 -1.27 -1.08
CA PRO A 126 8.21 -2.55 -0.86
C PRO A 126 9.27 -2.89 -1.90
N SER A 127 10.30 -3.64 -1.49
CA SER A 127 11.38 -4.08 -2.39
C SER A 127 10.90 -4.93 -3.57
N HIS A 128 9.76 -5.60 -3.47
CA HIS A 128 9.22 -6.42 -4.55
C HIS A 128 8.29 -5.65 -5.52
N HIS A 129 8.07 -4.34 -5.32
CA HIS A 129 7.30 -3.48 -6.24
C HIS A 129 8.17 -3.06 -7.44
N GLN A 130 8.56 -4.04 -8.26
CA GLN A 130 9.59 -3.84 -9.28
C GLN A 130 9.12 -2.94 -10.43
N LEU A 131 7.81 -2.78 -10.69
CA LEU A 131 7.34 -1.80 -11.68
C LEU A 131 7.57 -0.39 -11.19
N MET A 132 7.12 -0.08 -9.98
CA MET A 132 7.29 1.27 -9.44
C MET A 132 8.76 1.61 -9.20
N LEU A 133 9.56 0.67 -8.69
CA LEU A 133 11.01 0.85 -8.54
C LEU A 133 11.70 1.01 -9.91
N GLY A 134 11.25 0.28 -10.93
CA GLY A 134 11.69 0.42 -12.32
C GLY A 134 11.40 1.82 -12.88
N TYR A 135 10.19 2.34 -12.70
CA TYR A 135 9.85 3.71 -13.11
C TYR A 135 10.63 4.77 -12.35
N CYS A 136 10.89 4.58 -11.05
CA CYS A 136 11.75 5.50 -10.31
C CYS A 136 13.14 5.58 -10.94
N ARG A 137 13.72 4.42 -11.32
CA ARG A 137 15.01 4.34 -12.02
C ARG A 137 14.96 5.02 -13.40
N GLU A 138 13.96 4.72 -14.22
CA GLU A 138 13.81 5.27 -15.58
C GLU A 138 13.58 6.79 -15.58
N LEU A 139 12.85 7.30 -14.59
CA LEU A 139 12.47 8.70 -14.48
C LEU A 139 13.46 9.54 -13.65
N GLY A 140 14.48 8.91 -13.05
CA GLY A 140 15.48 9.58 -12.23
C GLY A 140 14.92 10.09 -10.90
N VAL A 141 14.00 9.34 -10.27
CA VAL A 141 13.47 9.64 -8.94
C VAL A 141 14.37 9.00 -7.90
N GLU A 142 15.09 9.83 -7.14
CA GLU A 142 15.94 9.38 -6.05
C GLU A 142 15.11 8.73 -4.92
N LEU A 143 15.59 7.60 -4.41
CA LEU A 143 14.97 6.83 -3.34
C LEU A 143 15.87 6.78 -2.12
N GLU A 144 15.26 6.80 -0.94
CA GLU A 144 15.90 6.51 0.35
C GLU A 144 15.20 5.33 1.03
N VAL A 145 15.87 4.73 2.03
CA VAL A 145 15.29 3.64 2.81
C VAL A 145 14.12 4.16 3.63
N LEU A 146 12.98 3.49 3.53
CA LEU A 146 11.88 3.65 4.46
C LEU A 146 12.01 2.62 5.58
N VAL A 147 12.16 3.11 6.80
CA VAL A 147 12.16 2.29 8.01
C VAL A 147 10.72 2.02 8.39
N ASN A 148 10.22 0.83 8.04
CA ASN A 148 8.83 0.46 8.29
C ASN A 148 8.59 -0.05 9.70
N THR A 149 9.58 -0.75 10.24
CA THR A 149 9.54 -1.28 11.60
C THR A 149 10.79 -0.84 12.34
N SER A 150 10.60 -0.51 13.61
CA SER A 150 11.70 -0.20 14.53
C SER A 150 11.47 -0.99 15.80
N ARG A 151 12.47 -1.75 16.21
CA ARG A 151 12.40 -2.54 17.45
C ARG A 151 12.48 -1.65 18.71
N ASN A 152 12.85 -0.37 18.58
CA ASN A 152 12.72 0.64 19.64
C ASN A 152 11.35 1.31 19.69
N ALA A 153 10.55 1.21 18.63
CA ALA A 153 9.22 1.77 18.64
C ALA A 153 8.35 1.08 19.70
N LEU A 154 7.32 1.79 20.12
CA LEU A 154 6.48 1.43 21.25
C LEU A 154 5.15 0.77 20.85
N VAL A 155 4.61 -0.04 21.74
CA VAL A 155 3.25 -0.58 21.66
C VAL A 155 2.55 -0.43 23.02
N ARG A 156 1.28 0.00 23.02
CA ARG A 156 0.47 0.13 24.24
C ARG A 156 -0.88 -0.58 24.06
N PRO A 157 -0.96 -1.90 24.37
CA PRO A 157 -2.15 -2.71 24.16
C PRO A 157 -3.23 -2.51 25.25
N ASP A 158 -2.82 -2.08 26.45
CA ASP A 158 -3.67 -1.70 27.58
C ASP A 158 -3.34 -0.25 27.97
N LEU A 159 -4.35 0.62 27.96
CA LEU A 159 -4.18 2.04 28.28
C LEU A 159 -3.94 2.28 29.78
N ASN A 160 -4.23 1.31 30.65
CA ASN A 160 -3.95 1.42 32.09
C ASN A 160 -2.50 1.04 32.44
N GLN A 161 -1.75 0.48 31.48
CA GLN A 161 -0.36 0.09 31.65
C GLN A 161 0.57 1.02 30.84
N PRO A 162 1.84 1.15 31.22
CA PRO A 162 2.84 1.86 30.41
C PRO A 162 3.01 1.26 29.00
N ALA A 163 3.53 2.07 28.09
CA ALA A 163 3.94 1.58 26.77
C ALA A 163 5.14 0.62 26.88
N LEU A 164 5.18 -0.37 25.99
CA LEU A 164 6.22 -1.38 25.90
C LEU A 164 7.07 -1.14 24.66
N GLN A 165 8.37 -1.46 24.70
CA GLN A 165 9.15 -1.52 23.46
C GLN A 165 8.77 -2.77 22.65
N ILE A 166 8.63 -2.62 21.34
CA ILE A 166 8.30 -3.73 20.44
C ILE A 166 9.38 -4.84 20.51
N ARG A 167 10.67 -4.51 20.69
CA ARG A 167 11.72 -5.52 20.92
C ARG A 167 11.43 -6.45 22.09
N GLN A 168 10.92 -5.89 23.19
CA GLN A 168 10.64 -6.64 24.41
C GLN A 168 9.41 -7.51 24.20
N ALA A 169 8.32 -6.92 23.68
CA ALA A 169 7.11 -7.68 23.35
C ALA A 169 7.44 -8.89 22.44
N VAL A 170 8.25 -8.70 21.41
CA VAL A 170 8.62 -9.75 20.45
C VAL A 170 9.47 -10.85 21.07
N ASN A 171 10.54 -10.47 21.77
CA ASN A 171 11.49 -11.46 22.29
C ASN A 171 10.96 -12.16 23.55
N ASP A 172 10.17 -11.49 24.37
CA ASP A 172 9.51 -12.13 25.52
C ASP A 172 8.41 -13.08 25.04
N SER A 173 7.66 -12.74 23.99
CA SER A 173 6.70 -13.66 23.35
C SER A 173 7.40 -14.92 22.84
N ARG A 174 8.52 -14.75 22.11
CA ARG A 174 9.34 -15.87 21.64
C ARG A 174 9.85 -16.73 22.79
N GLY A 175 10.31 -16.10 23.87
CA GLY A 175 10.79 -16.77 25.07
C GLY A 175 9.73 -17.64 25.72
N HIS A 176 8.62 -17.04 26.14
CA HIS A 176 7.53 -17.76 26.80
C HIS A 176 6.92 -18.86 25.93
N PHE A 177 6.68 -18.59 24.64
CA PHE A 177 6.13 -19.61 23.74
C PHE A 177 7.10 -20.75 23.49
N SER A 178 8.41 -20.45 23.38
CA SER A 178 9.43 -21.48 23.26
C SER A 178 9.56 -22.32 24.52
N GLU A 179 9.49 -21.71 25.71
CA GLU A 179 9.48 -22.43 26.98
C GLU A 179 8.29 -23.38 27.09
N LEU A 180 7.08 -22.92 26.78
CA LEU A 180 5.87 -23.75 26.81
C LEU A 180 5.99 -24.95 25.87
N LEU A 181 6.41 -24.71 24.62
CA LEU A 181 6.59 -25.78 23.64
C LEU A 181 7.74 -26.72 24.04
N ALA A 182 8.85 -26.19 24.53
CA ALA A 182 9.99 -26.99 24.99
C ALA A 182 9.61 -27.88 26.17
N LYS A 183 8.80 -27.39 27.11
CA LYS A 183 8.27 -28.19 28.23
C LYS A 183 7.32 -29.29 27.74
N ALA A 184 6.45 -29.02 26.78
CA ALA A 184 5.56 -30.02 26.20
C ALA A 184 6.35 -31.14 25.47
N VAL A 185 7.31 -30.75 24.62
CA VAL A 185 8.21 -31.65 23.91
C VAL A 185 9.07 -32.46 24.89
N ASN A 186 9.58 -31.83 25.95
CA ASN A 186 10.41 -32.51 26.93
C ASN A 186 9.63 -33.57 27.73
N ARG A 187 8.31 -33.36 27.90
CA ARG A 187 7.37 -34.29 28.54
C ARG A 187 6.76 -35.32 27.58
N HIS A 188 7.30 -35.46 26.38
CA HIS A 188 6.84 -36.45 25.39
C HIS A 188 5.38 -36.23 24.91
N ALA A 189 4.87 -34.99 25.03
CA ALA A 189 3.49 -34.69 24.66
C ALA A 189 3.24 -34.67 23.14
N LEU A 190 4.30 -34.67 22.32
CA LEU A 190 4.25 -34.58 20.85
C LEU A 190 5.02 -35.74 20.18
N ASP A 191 5.17 -36.88 20.87
CA ASP A 191 5.92 -38.04 20.36
C ASP A 191 5.17 -38.79 19.24
N GLN A 192 3.89 -38.49 19.01
CA GLN A 192 3.14 -39.02 17.86
C GLN A 192 3.53 -38.30 16.56
N GLU A 193 3.96 -37.04 16.67
CA GLU A 193 4.33 -36.17 15.55
C GLU A 193 5.84 -36.07 15.34
N LEU A 194 6.63 -36.31 16.39
CA LEU A 194 8.07 -36.10 16.40
C LEU A 194 8.84 -37.39 16.65
N THR A 195 9.84 -37.65 15.81
CA THR A 195 10.84 -38.68 16.14
C THR A 195 11.74 -38.20 17.29
N ALA A 196 12.50 -39.12 17.89
CA ALA A 196 13.50 -38.75 18.90
C ALA A 196 14.55 -37.74 18.36
N ALA A 197 14.90 -37.83 17.08
CA ALA A 197 15.82 -36.90 16.43
C ALA A 197 15.16 -35.52 16.26
N ASP A 198 13.90 -35.46 15.79
CA ASP A 198 13.16 -34.22 15.63
C ASP A 198 12.95 -33.51 16.97
N ARG A 199 12.65 -34.26 18.03
CA ARG A 199 12.57 -33.77 19.41
C ARG A 199 13.86 -33.07 19.83
N SER A 200 15.01 -33.71 19.62
CA SER A 200 16.32 -33.13 19.95
C SER A 200 16.60 -31.84 19.16
N ASN A 201 16.33 -31.87 17.84
CA ASN A 201 16.52 -30.72 16.96
C ASN A 201 15.60 -29.54 17.34
N LEU A 202 14.34 -29.83 17.63
CA LEU A 202 13.35 -28.83 18.04
C LEU A 202 13.73 -28.21 19.39
N LEU A 203 14.13 -28.99 20.40
CA LEU A 203 14.57 -28.44 21.69
C LEU A 203 15.81 -27.54 21.53
N SER A 204 16.77 -27.93 20.69
CA SER A 204 17.95 -27.11 20.38
C SER A 204 17.56 -25.79 19.69
N PHE A 205 16.66 -25.85 18.71
CA PHE A 205 16.11 -24.67 18.06
C PHE A 205 15.39 -23.75 19.05
N LEU A 206 14.48 -24.29 19.87
CA LEU A 206 13.69 -23.51 20.84
C LEU A 206 14.56 -22.85 21.90
N LYS A 207 15.62 -23.53 22.36
CA LYS A 207 16.59 -22.94 23.28
C LYS A 207 17.24 -21.69 22.68
N THR A 208 17.62 -21.76 21.41
CA THR A 208 18.24 -20.63 20.70
C THR A 208 17.24 -19.54 20.34
N TRP A 209 16.08 -19.92 19.79
CA TRP A 209 15.03 -19.02 19.33
C TRP A 209 14.39 -18.24 20.50
N GLY A 210 14.08 -18.93 21.60
CA GLY A 210 13.50 -18.37 22.81
C GLY A 210 14.48 -17.79 23.81
N ASP A 211 15.80 -17.99 23.63
CA ASP A 211 16.83 -17.61 24.62
C ASP A 211 16.59 -18.28 25.98
N LEU A 212 16.38 -19.61 25.95
CA LEU A 212 16.06 -20.40 27.14
C LEU A 212 17.34 -20.84 27.88
N SER A 213 17.24 -21.01 29.19
CA SER A 213 18.28 -21.59 30.03
C SER A 213 18.54 -23.07 29.69
N ASP A 214 19.57 -23.67 30.29
CA ASP A 214 19.81 -25.12 30.21
C ASP A 214 18.65 -25.95 30.76
N LYS A 215 17.83 -25.36 31.63
CA LYS A 215 16.61 -25.97 32.18
C LYS A 215 15.37 -25.73 31.32
N LEU A 216 15.54 -25.15 30.13
CA LEU A 216 14.45 -24.79 29.21
C LEU A 216 13.48 -23.74 29.81
N GLU A 217 13.99 -22.87 30.66
CA GLU A 217 13.23 -21.77 31.30
C GLU A 217 13.60 -20.44 30.63
N TYR A 218 12.60 -19.60 30.38
CA TYR A 218 12.78 -18.25 29.91
C TYR A 218 12.97 -17.30 31.11
N LEU A 219 14.17 -16.76 31.25
CA LEU A 219 14.57 -15.90 32.38
C LEU A 219 14.82 -14.45 31.96
N GLY A 220 14.27 -14.04 30.80
CA GLY A 220 14.52 -12.73 30.19
C GLY A 220 15.75 -12.70 29.28
N SER A 221 15.66 -11.93 28.20
CA SER A 221 16.66 -11.90 27.12
C SER A 221 17.35 -10.55 26.97
N ALA A 222 18.63 -10.55 26.60
CA ALA A 222 19.32 -9.35 26.13
C ALA A 222 18.67 -8.77 24.86
N ARG A 223 18.00 -9.61 24.06
CA ARG A 223 17.26 -9.21 22.84
C ARG A 223 16.08 -8.29 23.18
N SER A 224 15.56 -8.40 24.40
CA SER A 224 14.44 -7.60 24.93
C SER A 224 14.87 -6.21 25.42
N GLY A 225 16.17 -5.92 25.44
CA GLY A 225 16.73 -4.64 25.90
C GLY A 225 17.19 -4.65 27.36
N TYR A 226 17.58 -3.47 27.83
CA TYR A 226 18.26 -3.28 29.11
C TYR A 226 17.63 -2.12 29.90
N LYS A 227 17.56 -2.30 31.22
CA LYS A 227 17.35 -1.22 32.19
C LYS A 227 18.61 -0.38 32.34
N VAL A 228 19.75 -1.06 32.39
CA VAL A 228 21.10 -0.47 32.41
C VAL A 228 21.87 -1.08 31.26
N TRP A 229 22.17 -0.27 30.23
CA TRP A 229 22.97 -0.71 29.11
C TRP A 229 24.39 -1.05 29.57
N PRO A 230 25.05 -2.07 28.97
CA PRO A 230 26.48 -2.32 29.19
C PRO A 230 27.29 -1.05 28.91
N GLY A 231 28.21 -0.70 29.81
CA GLY A 231 29.09 0.44 29.69
C GLY A 231 30.56 0.06 29.85
N ALA A 232 31.43 1.07 29.91
CA ALA A 232 32.86 0.86 30.19
C ALA A 232 33.11 0.67 31.70
N GLY A 233 34.28 0.10 32.04
CA GLY A 233 34.68 -0.12 33.43
C GLY A 233 33.75 -1.10 34.15
N ASP A 234 33.29 -0.70 35.34
CA ASP A 234 32.49 -1.55 36.22
C ASP A 234 30.97 -1.48 35.93
N GLN A 235 30.54 -0.83 34.84
CA GLN A 235 29.12 -0.73 34.49
C GLN A 235 28.59 -2.05 33.91
N LEU A 236 28.10 -2.91 34.81
CA LEU A 236 27.45 -4.16 34.46
C LEU A 236 26.04 -3.92 33.89
N ALA A 237 25.74 -4.64 32.82
CA ALA A 237 24.45 -4.58 32.17
C ALA A 237 23.34 -5.21 33.04
N GLN A 238 22.17 -4.58 33.04
CA GLN A 238 20.95 -5.13 33.64
C GLN A 238 19.88 -5.27 32.57
N LYS A 239 19.56 -6.51 32.22
CA LYS A 239 18.49 -6.81 31.25
C LYS A 239 17.15 -6.31 31.76
N ASN A 240 16.21 -6.07 30.84
CA ASN A 240 14.82 -5.89 31.22
C ASN A 240 14.28 -7.13 31.94
N ASP A 241 13.38 -6.92 32.90
CA ASP A 241 12.62 -8.04 33.46
C ASP A 241 11.70 -8.59 32.37
N PRO A 242 11.54 -9.92 32.27
CA PRO A 242 10.63 -10.51 31.29
C PRO A 242 9.18 -10.07 31.59
N LEU A 243 8.46 -9.68 30.55
CA LEU A 243 7.04 -9.36 30.64
C LEU A 243 6.24 -10.61 31.05
N PRO A 244 5.15 -10.44 31.84
CA PRO A 244 4.24 -11.54 32.12
C PRO A 244 3.60 -12.10 30.86
N LEU A 245 3.46 -13.43 30.78
CA LEU A 245 2.81 -14.09 29.66
C LEU A 245 1.39 -13.53 29.39
N GLN A 246 0.64 -13.19 30.44
CA GLN A 246 -0.71 -12.63 30.32
C GLN A 246 -0.72 -11.30 29.54
N THR A 247 0.30 -10.46 29.70
CA THR A 247 0.47 -9.22 28.91
C THR A 247 0.68 -9.54 27.44
N LEU A 248 1.48 -10.57 27.14
CA LEU A 248 1.87 -10.97 25.79
C LEU A 248 0.74 -11.67 25.01
N LEU A 249 -0.23 -12.24 25.71
CA LEU A 249 -1.43 -12.83 25.11
C LEU A 249 -2.49 -11.79 24.71
N ASN A 250 -2.26 -10.50 24.96
CA ASN A 250 -3.21 -9.46 24.58
C ASN A 250 -3.29 -9.34 23.04
N PRO A 251 -4.49 -9.51 22.41
CA PRO A 251 -4.63 -9.48 20.95
C PRO A 251 -4.29 -8.12 20.32
N ALA A 252 -4.27 -7.02 21.09
CA ALA A 252 -3.83 -5.73 20.58
C ALA A 252 -2.31 -5.66 20.28
N LEU A 253 -1.53 -6.69 20.64
CA LEU A 253 -0.11 -6.80 20.27
C LEU A 253 0.10 -7.38 18.86
N THR A 254 -0.88 -8.09 18.29
CA THR A 254 -0.74 -8.87 17.05
C THR A 254 -0.04 -8.10 15.92
N THR A 255 -0.48 -6.88 15.61
CA THR A 255 0.13 -6.07 14.55
C THR A 255 1.57 -5.70 14.88
N ALA A 256 1.86 -5.29 16.11
CA ALA A 256 3.22 -4.92 16.52
C ALA A 256 4.20 -6.10 16.45
N LEU A 257 3.70 -7.33 16.64
CA LEU A 257 4.51 -8.55 16.59
C LEU A 257 4.80 -9.04 15.17
N MET A 258 3.85 -8.88 14.24
CA MET A 258 3.86 -9.60 12.95
C MET A 258 3.80 -8.72 11.71
N ILE A 259 3.70 -7.38 11.83
CA ILE A 259 3.53 -6.52 10.65
C ILE A 259 4.67 -6.68 9.63
N ASP A 260 5.91 -6.95 10.04
CA ASP A 260 7.06 -7.13 9.12
C ASP A 260 7.19 -8.56 8.56
N GLU A 261 6.31 -9.48 8.92
CA GLU A 261 6.26 -10.84 8.34
C GLU A 261 5.53 -10.87 7.00
N TYR A 262 4.66 -9.88 6.75
CA TYR A 262 3.95 -9.72 5.50
C TYR A 262 4.87 -9.13 4.41
N PRO A 263 4.96 -9.71 3.21
CA PRO A 263 5.88 -9.25 2.15
C PRO A 263 5.75 -7.76 1.81
N GLU A 264 4.55 -7.19 1.91
CA GLU A 264 4.21 -5.79 1.58
C GLU A 264 4.68 -4.80 2.66
N PHE A 265 5.16 -5.31 3.79
CA PHE A 265 5.60 -4.53 4.92
C PHE A 265 6.99 -4.94 5.42
N SER A 266 7.58 -5.97 4.82
CA SER A 266 8.90 -6.48 5.18
C SER A 266 10.02 -5.54 4.69
N PRO A 267 11.07 -5.35 5.49
CA PRO A 267 12.26 -4.63 5.04
C PRO A 267 12.99 -5.44 3.94
N THR A 268 13.69 -4.81 3.01
CA THR A 268 13.90 -3.35 2.89
C THR A 268 12.79 -2.69 2.10
N MET A 269 12.36 -1.51 2.54
CA MET A 269 11.40 -0.67 1.83
C MET A 269 12.01 0.68 1.48
N PHE A 270 11.37 1.38 0.55
CA PHE A 270 11.85 2.63 -0.01
C PHE A 270 10.78 3.72 0.04
N GLN A 271 11.23 4.96 -0.04
CA GLN A 271 10.41 6.12 -0.36
C GLN A 271 11.23 7.08 -1.24
N PRO A 272 10.61 7.92 -2.08
CA PRO A 272 11.33 8.97 -2.76
C PRO A 272 11.80 10.06 -1.79
N VAL A 273 13.03 10.53 -1.99
CA VAL A 273 13.58 11.65 -1.25
C VAL A 273 12.71 12.88 -1.47
N GLY A 274 12.22 13.46 -0.37
CA GLY A 274 11.43 14.68 -0.41
C GLY A 274 9.95 14.51 -0.81
N GLY A 275 9.41 13.29 -0.83
CA GLY A 275 7.96 13.04 -0.98
C GLY A 275 7.58 12.02 -2.04
N MET A 276 6.55 11.21 -1.78
CA MET A 276 6.06 10.20 -2.72
C MET A 276 5.50 10.80 -4.02
N ASP A 277 5.06 12.06 -3.99
CA ASP A 277 4.60 12.81 -5.16
C ASP A 277 5.70 13.13 -6.19
N ARG A 278 6.98 12.94 -5.85
CA ARG A 278 8.09 13.07 -6.80
C ARG A 278 7.95 12.10 -7.97
N ILE A 279 7.35 10.93 -7.75
CA ILE A 279 7.06 9.94 -8.79
C ILE A 279 6.06 10.49 -9.83
N PRO A 280 4.82 10.87 -9.46
CA PRO A 280 3.88 11.40 -10.45
C PRO A 280 4.36 12.72 -11.08
N GLN A 281 5.09 13.56 -10.35
CA GLN A 281 5.73 14.74 -10.94
C GLN A 281 6.76 14.38 -12.03
N ALA A 282 7.53 13.29 -11.84
CA ALA A 282 8.49 12.84 -12.83
C ALA A 282 7.83 12.32 -14.12
N PHE A 283 6.71 11.60 -13.99
CA PHE A 283 5.87 11.27 -15.15
C PHE A 283 5.34 12.52 -15.84
N ALA A 284 4.79 13.48 -15.07
CA ALA A 284 4.22 14.70 -15.62
C ALA A 284 5.26 15.54 -16.40
N ARG A 285 6.52 15.58 -15.95
CA ARG A 285 7.62 16.23 -16.72
C ARG A 285 7.82 15.60 -18.10
N ARG A 286 7.61 14.29 -18.25
CA ARG A 286 7.69 13.59 -19.55
C ARG A 286 6.41 13.75 -20.39
N LEU A 287 5.34 14.30 -19.83
CA LEU A 287 4.01 14.40 -20.43
C LEU A 287 3.49 15.84 -20.54
N GLN A 288 4.35 16.86 -20.40
CA GLN A 288 3.94 18.26 -20.32
C GLN A 288 3.09 18.72 -21.52
N GLY A 289 3.37 18.22 -22.73
CA GLY A 289 2.59 18.55 -23.93
C GLY A 289 1.24 17.86 -24.03
N GLN A 290 1.00 16.83 -23.21
CA GLN A 290 -0.21 15.98 -23.24
C GLN A 290 -1.15 16.26 -22.06
N LEU A 291 -0.63 16.76 -20.94
CA LEU A 291 -1.36 16.95 -19.69
C LEU A 291 -2.21 18.24 -19.71
N ARG A 292 -3.50 18.09 -19.35
CA ARG A 292 -4.44 19.17 -19.11
C ARG A 292 -5.02 19.04 -17.71
N LEU A 293 -4.55 19.90 -16.81
CA LEU A 293 -5.08 20.04 -15.45
C LEU A 293 -6.43 20.77 -15.48
N HIS A 294 -7.14 20.79 -14.36
CA HIS A 294 -8.45 21.46 -14.20
C HIS A 294 -9.54 20.96 -15.16
N SER A 295 -9.38 19.75 -15.69
CA SER A 295 -10.27 19.15 -16.69
C SER A 295 -11.18 18.11 -16.04
N GLU A 296 -12.35 18.54 -15.59
CA GLU A 296 -13.32 17.67 -14.89
C GLU A 296 -14.25 16.97 -15.89
N VAL A 297 -13.99 15.70 -16.19
CA VAL A 297 -14.81 14.90 -17.11
C VAL A 297 -16.25 14.76 -16.60
N ARG A 298 -17.21 14.97 -17.50
CA ARG A 298 -18.66 14.91 -17.25
C ARG A 298 -19.35 13.78 -17.99
N SER A 299 -18.90 13.47 -19.22
CA SER A 299 -19.44 12.35 -19.98
C SER A 299 -18.39 11.61 -20.82
N ILE A 300 -18.66 10.33 -21.07
CA ILE A 300 -17.87 9.43 -21.94
C ILE A 300 -18.84 8.66 -22.82
N THR A 301 -18.83 8.92 -24.12
CA THR A 301 -19.79 8.34 -25.07
C THR A 301 -19.06 7.56 -26.15
N ASN A 302 -19.26 6.23 -26.19
CA ASN A 302 -18.79 5.41 -27.31
C ASN A 302 -19.62 5.71 -28.58
N HIS A 303 -18.93 5.85 -29.71
CA HIS A 303 -19.51 5.80 -31.06
C HIS A 303 -18.98 4.57 -31.81
N SER A 304 -19.38 4.39 -33.07
CA SER A 304 -18.93 3.26 -33.90
C SER A 304 -17.41 3.28 -34.16
N ASP A 305 -16.85 4.46 -34.44
CA ASP A 305 -15.45 4.64 -34.85
C ASP A 305 -14.59 5.42 -33.85
N SER A 306 -15.21 6.04 -32.84
CA SER A 306 -14.56 6.97 -31.92
C SER A 306 -15.20 6.94 -30.54
N VAL A 307 -14.61 7.67 -29.58
CA VAL A 307 -15.19 7.98 -28.28
C VAL A 307 -15.16 9.48 -28.08
N GLU A 308 -16.26 10.05 -27.63
CA GLU A 308 -16.35 11.45 -27.21
C GLU A 308 -16.20 11.57 -25.69
N VAL A 309 -15.38 12.52 -25.25
CA VAL A 309 -15.21 12.90 -23.83
C VAL A 309 -15.53 14.36 -23.68
N VAL A 310 -16.56 14.65 -22.87
CA VAL A 310 -16.93 16.03 -22.51
C VAL A 310 -16.41 16.32 -21.11
N TYR A 311 -15.73 17.45 -20.94
CA TYR A 311 -15.19 17.89 -19.65
C TYR A 311 -15.43 19.38 -19.41
N LEU A 312 -15.57 19.74 -18.14
CA LEU A 312 -15.58 21.12 -17.69
C LEU A 312 -14.14 21.56 -17.44
N ASP A 313 -13.68 22.58 -18.16
CA ASP A 313 -12.46 23.30 -17.79
C ASP A 313 -12.77 24.21 -16.60
N ARG A 314 -12.29 23.83 -15.42
CA ARG A 314 -12.53 24.57 -14.18
C ARG A 314 -11.84 25.93 -14.13
N ARG A 315 -10.88 26.23 -15.02
CA ARG A 315 -10.28 27.56 -15.10
C ARG A 315 -11.19 28.53 -15.82
N SER A 316 -11.70 28.13 -16.99
CA SER A 316 -12.56 29.00 -17.81
C SER A 316 -14.06 28.88 -17.49
N GLY A 317 -14.46 27.83 -16.77
CA GLY A 317 -15.87 27.48 -16.54
C GLY A 317 -16.59 26.97 -17.79
N ARG A 318 -15.86 26.72 -18.89
CA ARG A 318 -16.44 26.28 -20.17
C ARG A 318 -16.40 24.77 -20.30
N THR A 319 -17.47 24.22 -20.86
CA THR A 319 -17.52 22.83 -21.30
C THR A 319 -16.73 22.69 -22.61
N GLN A 320 -15.92 21.64 -22.68
CA GLN A 320 -15.09 21.26 -23.82
C GLN A 320 -15.45 19.83 -24.24
N SER A 321 -15.28 19.50 -25.53
CA SER A 321 -15.43 18.15 -26.06
C SER A 321 -14.17 17.72 -26.81
N LEU A 322 -13.80 16.44 -26.67
CA LEU A 322 -12.71 15.81 -27.40
C LEU A 322 -13.21 14.49 -28.00
N LYS A 323 -12.80 14.22 -29.23
CA LYS A 323 -12.96 12.90 -29.86
C LYS A 323 -11.61 12.21 -29.99
N ALA A 324 -11.60 10.91 -29.72
CA ALA A 324 -10.41 10.07 -29.86
C ALA A 324 -10.78 8.66 -30.33
N ASP A 325 -9.79 7.91 -30.81
CA ASP A 325 -9.97 6.52 -31.24
C ASP A 325 -10.26 5.59 -30.04
N TYR A 326 -9.65 5.91 -28.90
CA TYR A 326 -9.77 5.17 -27.64
C TYR A 326 -9.78 6.08 -26.42
N VAL A 327 -10.33 5.57 -25.31
CA VAL A 327 -10.25 6.19 -23.99
C VAL A 327 -9.71 5.20 -22.97
N ILE A 328 -8.83 5.66 -22.07
CA ILE A 328 -8.50 4.95 -20.84
C ILE A 328 -9.03 5.78 -19.67
N SER A 329 -9.94 5.21 -18.88
CA SER A 329 -10.39 5.83 -17.64
C SER A 329 -9.63 5.26 -16.45
N SER A 330 -8.93 6.13 -15.72
CA SER A 330 -8.29 5.83 -14.44
C SER A 330 -9.03 6.43 -13.25
N LEU A 331 -10.27 6.88 -13.47
CA LEU A 331 -11.13 7.34 -12.38
C LEU A 331 -11.42 6.20 -11.41
N PRO A 332 -11.46 6.47 -10.09
CA PRO A 332 -12.01 5.51 -9.15
C PRO A 332 -13.41 5.06 -9.59
N LEU A 333 -13.69 3.75 -9.56
CA LEU A 333 -14.95 3.20 -10.05
C LEU A 333 -16.20 3.88 -9.45
N PRO A 334 -16.28 4.18 -8.14
CA PRO A 334 -17.45 4.87 -7.60
C PRO A 334 -17.61 6.33 -8.08
N LEU A 335 -16.54 6.95 -8.59
CA LEU A 335 -16.62 8.24 -9.28
C LEU A 335 -17.02 8.09 -10.74
N LEU A 336 -16.51 7.07 -11.42
CA LEU A 336 -16.93 6.74 -12.78
C LEU A 336 -18.44 6.43 -12.85
N ALA A 337 -19.02 5.84 -11.80
CA ALA A 337 -20.46 5.63 -11.69
C ALA A 337 -21.30 6.92 -11.81
N LYS A 338 -20.70 8.08 -11.49
CA LYS A 338 -21.35 9.40 -11.53
C LYS A 338 -21.12 10.14 -12.86
N VAL A 339 -20.27 9.62 -13.74
CA VAL A 339 -19.98 10.20 -15.06
C VAL A 339 -21.00 9.65 -16.04
N GLU A 340 -21.65 10.53 -16.81
CA GLU A 340 -22.61 10.11 -17.83
C GLU A 340 -21.92 9.25 -18.89
N ASN A 341 -22.49 8.09 -19.21
CA ASN A 341 -21.90 7.16 -20.16
C ASN A 341 -22.96 6.25 -20.80
N ASN A 342 -22.59 5.65 -21.93
CA ASN A 342 -23.41 4.66 -22.65
C ASN A 342 -22.86 3.23 -22.51
N PHE A 343 -22.23 2.89 -21.38
CA PHE A 343 -21.81 1.51 -21.13
C PHE A 343 -23.03 0.59 -20.97
N SER A 344 -22.81 -0.71 -21.23
CA SER A 344 -23.86 -1.72 -21.05
C SER A 344 -24.37 -1.73 -19.61
N ALA A 345 -25.62 -2.16 -19.42
CA ALA A 345 -26.23 -2.22 -18.09
C ALA A 345 -25.41 -3.07 -17.08
N PRO A 346 -24.88 -4.27 -17.45
CA PRO A 346 -24.04 -5.04 -16.54
C PRO A 346 -22.80 -4.29 -16.07
N VAL A 347 -22.15 -3.55 -16.97
CA VAL A 347 -20.93 -2.77 -16.65
C VAL A 347 -21.27 -1.61 -15.70
N ARG A 348 -22.35 -0.88 -15.97
CA ARG A 348 -22.80 0.20 -15.07
C ARG A 348 -23.17 -0.33 -13.69
N GLN A 349 -23.80 -1.50 -13.61
CA GLN A 349 -24.12 -2.15 -12.34
C GLN A 349 -22.86 -2.56 -11.58
N ALA A 350 -21.90 -3.20 -12.25
CA ALA A 350 -20.63 -3.62 -11.66
C ALA A 350 -19.81 -2.42 -11.13
N ILE A 351 -19.74 -1.32 -11.90
CA ILE A 351 -19.10 -0.07 -11.46
C ILE A 351 -19.82 0.52 -10.23
N GLY A 352 -21.15 0.55 -10.26
CA GLY A 352 -21.98 1.12 -9.20
C GLY A 352 -22.02 0.31 -7.89
N ALA A 353 -21.67 -0.97 -7.94
CA ALA A 353 -21.58 -1.84 -6.77
C ALA A 353 -20.30 -1.57 -5.93
N VAL A 354 -19.28 -0.95 -6.52
CA VAL A 354 -18.01 -0.69 -5.84
C VAL A 354 -18.16 0.45 -4.83
N GLN A 355 -17.62 0.25 -3.63
CA GLN A 355 -17.62 1.23 -2.55
C GLN A 355 -16.21 1.69 -2.20
N PHE A 356 -16.10 2.89 -1.63
CA PHE A 356 -14.84 3.37 -1.08
C PHE A 356 -14.57 2.79 0.31
N GLY A 357 -13.29 2.54 0.59
CA GLY A 357 -12.81 2.30 1.95
C GLY A 357 -12.63 3.61 2.72
N TYR A 358 -12.06 3.50 3.92
CA TYR A 358 -11.80 4.64 4.80
C TYR A 358 -10.35 4.61 5.26
N ALA A 359 -9.70 5.79 5.23
CA ALA A 359 -8.40 6.02 5.85
C ALA A 359 -8.24 7.50 6.18
N ASN A 360 -7.52 7.76 7.25
CA ASN A 360 -7.16 9.11 7.65
C ASN A 360 -5.76 9.14 8.27
N LYS A 361 -5.15 10.33 8.25
CA LYS A 361 -3.89 10.63 8.92
C LYS A 361 -4.02 11.93 9.68
N VAL A 362 -3.33 12.04 10.81
CA VAL A 362 -3.06 13.32 11.48
C VAL A 362 -1.57 13.46 11.65
N ALA A 363 -1.01 14.56 11.18
CA ALA A 363 0.42 14.83 11.22
C ALA A 363 0.73 16.10 12.02
N TRP A 364 1.91 16.12 12.61
CA TRP A 364 2.42 17.20 13.45
C TRP A 364 3.87 17.48 13.10
N GLN A 365 4.26 18.75 13.06
CA GLN A 365 5.67 19.10 13.13
C GLN A 365 6.07 19.18 14.61
N SER A 366 7.20 18.59 14.96
CA SER A 366 7.67 18.53 16.34
C SER A 366 9.18 18.42 16.39
N ARG A 367 9.77 18.80 17.53
CA ARG A 367 11.13 18.36 17.88
C ARG A 367 11.16 16.82 17.90
N ARG A 368 12.30 16.24 17.51
CA ARG A 368 12.50 14.78 17.41
C ARG A 368 12.76 14.13 18.78
N PHE A 369 11.82 14.27 19.71
CA PHE A 369 11.91 13.62 21.03
C PHE A 369 12.03 12.09 20.91
N TRP A 370 11.40 11.50 19.89
CA TRP A 370 11.44 10.06 19.62
C TRP A 370 12.86 9.55 19.32
N GLU A 371 13.74 10.36 18.71
CA GLU A 371 15.15 9.99 18.50
C GLU A 371 15.98 10.22 19.75
N SER A 372 15.91 11.43 20.29
CA SER A 372 16.80 11.87 21.37
C SER A 372 16.53 11.19 22.72
N GLN A 373 15.30 10.77 22.99
CA GLN A 373 14.92 10.19 24.28
C GLN A 373 14.52 8.71 24.20
N TYR A 374 13.98 8.28 23.05
CA TYR A 374 13.49 6.91 22.86
C TYR A 374 14.33 6.08 21.89
N GLN A 375 15.33 6.69 21.23
CA GLN A 375 16.19 6.02 20.24
C GLN A 375 15.40 5.38 19.09
N ILE A 376 14.28 5.99 18.71
CA ILE A 376 13.42 5.55 17.61
C ILE A 376 13.83 6.31 16.35
N TYR A 377 14.37 5.60 15.36
CA TYR A 377 14.71 6.17 14.05
C TYR A 377 13.80 5.53 13.00
N GLY A 378 12.72 6.22 12.64
CA GLY A 378 11.66 5.68 11.78
C GLY A 378 10.85 4.55 12.43
N GLY A 379 9.98 3.90 11.65
CA GLY A 379 9.11 2.81 12.09
C GLY A 379 7.72 3.23 12.56
N LEU A 380 7.02 2.29 13.18
CA LEU A 380 5.62 2.44 13.61
C LEU A 380 5.48 2.08 15.09
N SER A 381 4.73 2.90 15.82
CA SER A 381 4.19 2.54 17.14
C SER A 381 2.71 2.25 17.07
N PHE A 382 2.22 1.43 17.99
CA PHE A 382 0.83 0.97 18.00
C PHE A 382 0.18 1.24 19.36
N ILE A 383 -1.07 1.65 19.37
CA ILE A 383 -1.81 1.90 20.60
C ILE A 383 -3.26 1.46 20.45
N ASN A 384 -3.80 0.84 21.49
CA ASN A 384 -5.21 0.46 21.55
C ASN A 384 -6.10 1.68 21.89
N GLN A 385 -6.07 2.67 21.01
CA GLN A 385 -6.81 3.95 21.09
C GLN A 385 -7.17 4.38 19.66
N GLU A 386 -8.10 5.32 19.50
CA GLU A 386 -8.66 5.68 18.19
C GLU A 386 -7.65 6.21 17.15
N ALA A 387 -6.47 6.68 17.54
CA ALA A 387 -5.39 7.07 16.61
C ALA A 387 -4.64 5.86 16.00
N SER A 388 -4.85 4.66 16.56
CA SER A 388 -4.22 3.36 16.25
C SER A 388 -2.70 3.28 16.39
N GLY A 389 -1.97 4.37 16.17
CA GLY A 389 -0.52 4.36 16.17
C GLY A 389 0.13 5.64 15.69
N LEU A 390 1.46 5.64 15.74
CA LEU A 390 2.32 6.71 15.25
C LEU A 390 3.20 6.16 14.13
N TRP A 391 3.53 7.01 13.18
CA TRP A 391 4.51 6.75 12.14
C TRP A 391 5.60 7.82 12.17
N TYR A 392 6.83 7.37 12.49
CA TYR A 392 8.01 8.22 12.60
C TYR A 392 8.67 8.39 11.22
N PRO A 393 9.19 9.59 10.89
CA PRO A 393 9.83 9.84 9.60
C PRO A 393 11.09 8.97 9.42
N SER A 394 11.30 8.48 8.19
CA SER A 394 12.46 7.63 7.83
C SER A 394 13.66 8.40 7.25
N GLY A 395 13.55 9.73 7.17
CA GLY A 395 14.61 10.63 6.72
C GLY A 395 14.85 11.76 7.73
N GLY A 396 15.89 12.54 7.48
CA GLY A 396 16.28 13.67 8.33
C GLY A 396 16.67 13.26 9.75
N PHE A 397 17.32 12.10 9.92
CA PHE A 397 17.79 11.62 11.21
C PHE A 397 18.71 12.64 11.88
N ASN A 398 18.56 12.83 13.20
CA ASN A 398 19.31 13.79 14.02
C ASN A 398 19.09 15.27 13.66
N GLN A 399 18.13 15.61 12.80
CA GLN A 399 17.70 17.00 12.65
C GLN A 399 16.95 17.47 13.91
N ALA A 400 16.81 18.79 14.08
CA ALA A 400 16.11 19.33 15.25
C ALA A 400 14.63 18.92 15.29
N GLU A 401 13.99 18.87 14.12
CA GLU A 401 12.55 18.64 13.98
C GLU A 401 12.21 17.59 12.91
N GLY A 402 10.95 17.19 12.89
CA GLY A 402 10.39 16.28 11.88
C GLY A 402 8.88 16.30 11.86
N VAL A 403 8.31 15.70 10.82
CA VAL A 403 6.86 15.47 10.72
C VAL A 403 6.54 14.09 11.27
N LEU A 404 5.84 14.06 12.39
CA LEU A 404 5.33 12.86 13.04
C LEU A 404 3.87 12.66 12.63
N VAL A 405 3.53 11.49 12.08
CA VAL A 405 2.13 11.12 11.89
C VAL A 405 1.65 10.47 13.18
N ALA A 406 0.73 11.11 13.89
CA ALA A 406 0.19 10.67 15.18
C ALA A 406 -1.30 10.29 15.11
N ALA A 407 -1.74 9.85 13.93
CA ALA A 407 -2.86 8.96 13.74
C ALA A 407 -2.71 8.40 12.33
N TYR A 408 -2.81 7.09 12.16
CA TYR A 408 -2.87 6.49 10.83
C TYR A 408 -3.87 5.34 10.84
N ASN A 409 -5.10 5.67 10.52
CA ASN A 409 -6.22 4.76 10.63
C ASN A 409 -6.62 4.24 9.26
N ASN A 410 -7.18 3.04 9.24
CA ASN A 410 -7.88 2.46 8.11
C ASN A 410 -9.16 1.74 8.58
N GLY A 411 -10.01 1.33 7.64
CA GLY A 411 -11.19 0.51 7.91
C GLY A 411 -12.20 1.21 8.83
N GLU A 412 -12.85 0.42 9.69
CA GLU A 412 -13.93 0.90 10.56
C GLU A 412 -13.46 1.96 11.58
N THR A 413 -12.23 1.82 12.10
CA THR A 413 -11.64 2.86 12.96
C THR A 413 -11.50 4.17 12.19
N ALA A 414 -11.04 4.14 10.94
CA ALA A 414 -10.96 5.35 10.12
C ALA A 414 -12.32 5.96 9.79
N ARG A 415 -13.35 5.13 9.58
CA ARG A 415 -14.72 5.58 9.34
C ARG A 415 -15.24 6.41 10.52
N ARG A 416 -15.23 5.84 11.72
CA ARG A 416 -15.68 6.50 12.96
C ARG A 416 -14.83 7.72 13.30
N PHE A 417 -13.51 7.62 13.16
CA PHE A 417 -12.61 8.76 13.40
C PHE A 417 -12.88 9.92 12.43
N GLY A 418 -13.21 9.63 11.16
CA GLY A 418 -13.50 10.63 10.13
C GLY A 418 -14.82 11.37 10.33
N GLU A 419 -15.77 10.83 11.12
CA GLU A 419 -17.03 11.50 11.48
C GLU A 419 -16.82 12.67 12.46
N LYS A 420 -15.74 12.62 13.24
CA LYS A 420 -15.39 13.66 14.21
C LYS A 420 -14.94 14.96 13.53
N THR A 421 -15.05 16.07 14.25
CA THR A 421 -14.50 17.36 13.79
C THR A 421 -12.98 17.27 13.68
N LEU A 422 -12.39 18.16 12.87
CA LEU A 422 -10.93 18.23 12.74
C LEU A 422 -10.25 18.47 14.10
N ALA A 423 -10.82 19.35 14.94
CA ALA A 423 -10.31 19.61 16.29
C ALA A 423 -10.32 18.37 17.19
N GLN A 424 -11.39 17.56 17.14
CA GLN A 424 -11.46 16.30 17.89
C GLN A 424 -10.44 15.27 17.40
N GLN A 425 -10.25 15.15 16.08
CA GLN A 425 -9.24 14.26 15.49
C GLN A 425 -7.81 14.67 15.90
N ILE A 426 -7.54 15.98 15.90
CA ILE A 426 -6.29 16.57 16.35
C ILE A 426 -6.06 16.27 17.84
N GLU A 427 -7.06 16.43 18.70
CA GLU A 427 -6.89 16.17 20.13
C GLU A 427 -6.66 14.69 20.44
N ILE A 428 -7.40 13.78 19.80
CA ILE A 428 -7.17 12.33 19.94
C ILE A 428 -5.75 11.94 19.49
N SER A 429 -5.28 12.57 18.40
CA SER A 429 -3.92 12.38 17.89
C SER A 429 -2.85 12.87 18.87
N ARG A 430 -3.05 14.06 19.46
CA ARG A 430 -2.17 14.61 20.50
C ARG A 430 -2.13 13.71 21.73
N GLN A 431 -3.28 13.22 22.17
CA GLN A 431 -3.37 12.29 23.30
C GLN A 431 -2.65 10.97 23.03
N ALA A 432 -2.66 10.47 21.80
CA ALA A 432 -1.90 9.26 21.44
C ALA A 432 -0.39 9.45 21.62
N VAL A 433 0.12 10.66 21.31
CA VAL A 433 1.52 11.01 21.61
C VAL A 433 1.75 11.04 23.11
N GLU A 434 0.88 11.65 23.91
CA GLU A 434 1.04 11.66 25.37
C GLU A 434 1.03 10.25 25.98
N LEU A 435 0.20 9.36 25.45
CA LEU A 435 0.09 7.98 25.94
C LEU A 435 1.30 7.12 25.54
N LEU A 436 1.93 7.37 24.39
CA LEU A 436 3.13 6.60 24.00
C LEU A 436 4.43 7.27 24.45
N HIS A 437 4.45 8.60 24.52
CA HIS A 437 5.58 9.44 24.87
C HIS A 437 5.17 10.49 25.92
N PRO A 438 4.98 10.07 27.19
CA PRO A 438 4.51 10.96 28.24
C PRO A 438 5.38 12.22 28.37
N GLY A 439 4.73 13.37 28.47
CA GLY A 439 5.38 14.67 28.55
C GLY A 439 5.74 15.30 27.22
N HIS A 440 5.53 14.67 26.05
CA HIS A 440 5.92 15.23 24.75
C HIS A 440 4.80 15.81 23.91
N SER A 441 3.54 15.66 24.32
CA SER A 441 2.39 16.17 23.55
C SER A 441 2.40 17.70 23.37
N HIS A 442 3.05 18.44 24.28
CA HIS A 442 3.20 19.90 24.21
C HIS A 442 4.21 20.35 23.14
N GLU A 443 5.07 19.46 22.65
CA GLU A 443 6.07 19.76 21.60
C GLU A 443 5.45 19.75 20.20
N LEU A 444 4.23 19.21 20.04
CA LEU A 444 3.56 19.08 18.75
C LEU A 444 2.94 20.41 18.29
N ARG A 445 3.31 20.83 17.09
CA ARG A 445 2.88 22.07 16.44
C ARG A 445 2.33 21.79 15.04
N LYS A 446 1.58 22.74 14.49
CA LYS A 446 1.14 22.77 13.08
C LYS A 446 0.43 21.47 12.65
N PRO A 447 -0.69 21.11 13.30
CA PRO A 447 -1.41 19.89 12.95
C PRO A 447 -1.94 19.96 11.52
N LEU A 448 -1.97 18.80 10.86
CA LEU A 448 -2.63 18.64 9.58
C LEU A 448 -3.41 17.33 9.57
N VAL A 449 -4.71 17.40 9.30
CA VAL A 449 -5.56 16.22 9.15
C VAL A 449 -5.72 15.89 7.67
N ILE A 450 -5.67 14.61 7.32
CA ILE A 450 -6.02 14.09 6.00
C ILE A 450 -7.15 13.08 6.20
N ALA A 451 -8.32 13.35 5.61
CA ALA A 451 -9.48 12.46 5.67
C ALA A 451 -9.94 12.14 4.25
N TRP A 452 -9.48 11.01 3.69
CA TRP A 452 -9.70 10.68 2.28
C TRP A 452 -11.18 10.59 1.89
N GLY A 453 -12.04 10.15 2.81
CA GLY A 453 -13.50 10.10 2.62
C GLY A 453 -14.14 11.46 2.32
N LYS A 454 -13.47 12.56 2.69
CA LYS A 454 -13.96 13.92 2.51
C LYS A 454 -13.16 14.71 1.46
N ILE A 455 -12.17 14.13 0.79
CA ILE A 455 -11.35 14.85 -0.20
C ILE A 455 -12.00 14.73 -1.60
N PRO A 456 -12.37 15.86 -2.26
CA PRO A 456 -12.96 15.85 -3.59
C PRO A 456 -12.14 15.10 -4.63
N TYR A 457 -12.83 14.48 -5.59
CA TYR A 457 -12.31 13.54 -6.60
C TYR A 457 -11.54 12.33 -6.05
N ASN A 458 -11.67 12.04 -4.76
CA ASN A 458 -11.23 10.79 -4.15
C ASN A 458 -12.37 10.13 -3.38
N PHE A 459 -12.91 10.81 -2.37
CA PHE A 459 -13.96 10.30 -1.47
C PHE A 459 -13.64 8.95 -0.80
N GLY A 460 -12.37 8.55 -0.82
CA GLY A 460 -11.87 7.28 -0.35
C GLY A 460 -10.39 7.13 -0.67
N PRO A 461 -9.64 6.37 0.15
CA PRO A 461 -8.23 6.09 -0.08
C PRO A 461 -8.05 4.94 -1.09
N TRP A 462 -9.08 4.11 -1.29
CA TRP A 462 -9.14 2.92 -2.15
C TRP A 462 -10.55 2.35 -2.17
N ILE A 463 -10.77 1.27 -2.94
CA ILE A 463 -12.05 0.52 -2.93
C ILE A 463 -12.10 -0.44 -1.74
N SER A 464 -13.23 -0.53 -1.05
CA SER A 464 -13.34 -1.22 0.26
C SER A 464 -13.01 -2.71 0.20
N HIS A 465 -13.34 -3.36 -0.92
CA HIS A 465 -13.06 -4.76 -1.19
C HIS A 465 -12.58 -4.90 -2.63
N GLU A 466 -11.84 -5.98 -2.91
CA GLU A 466 -11.54 -6.36 -4.28
C GLU A 466 -12.85 -6.56 -5.05
N VAL A 467 -12.83 -6.19 -6.33
CA VAL A 467 -13.94 -6.53 -7.22
C VAL A 467 -13.94 -8.06 -7.36
N ALA A 468 -15.05 -8.70 -7.01
CA ALA A 468 -15.21 -10.15 -7.12
C ALA A 468 -15.61 -10.56 -8.54
N GLU A 469 -15.43 -11.83 -8.88
CA GLU A 469 -16.01 -12.40 -10.09
C GLU A 469 -17.54 -12.50 -10.00
N PRO A 470 -18.29 -12.33 -11.10
CA PRO A 470 -17.82 -12.14 -12.49
C PRO A 470 -17.50 -10.67 -12.87
N ASP A 471 -17.74 -9.72 -11.96
CA ASP A 471 -17.60 -8.29 -12.23
C ASP A 471 -16.15 -7.88 -12.50
N TYR A 472 -15.19 -8.53 -11.83
CA TYR A 472 -13.77 -8.27 -12.08
C TYR A 472 -13.39 -8.56 -13.53
N SER A 473 -13.71 -9.77 -14.03
CA SER A 473 -13.44 -10.12 -15.43
C SER A 473 -14.17 -9.18 -16.38
N LEU A 474 -15.43 -8.85 -16.10
CA LEU A 474 -16.22 -7.93 -16.93
C LEU A 474 -15.58 -6.54 -17.02
N LEU A 475 -15.17 -5.94 -15.90
CA LEU A 475 -14.59 -4.60 -15.84
C LEU A 475 -13.17 -4.53 -16.42
N ASN A 476 -12.46 -5.66 -16.49
CA ASN A 476 -11.15 -5.75 -17.13
C ASN A 476 -11.21 -5.88 -18.66
N GLN A 477 -12.40 -6.10 -19.24
CA GLN A 477 -12.64 -6.11 -20.68
C GLN A 477 -12.83 -4.68 -21.25
N PRO A 478 -12.61 -4.49 -22.57
CA PRO A 478 -12.93 -3.23 -23.24
C PRO A 478 -14.45 -2.99 -23.31
N GLN A 479 -14.88 -1.78 -22.96
CA GLN A 479 -16.26 -1.31 -23.07
C GLN A 479 -16.41 -0.55 -24.38
N GLY A 480 -16.36 -1.30 -25.49
CA GLY A 480 -16.24 -0.77 -26.85
C GLY A 480 -14.82 -0.28 -27.14
N ARG A 481 -14.64 1.04 -27.12
CA ARG A 481 -13.35 1.73 -27.29
C ARG A 481 -12.85 2.36 -25.97
N VAL A 482 -13.57 2.14 -24.88
CA VAL A 482 -13.21 2.62 -23.53
C VAL A 482 -12.60 1.47 -22.71
N TYR A 483 -11.48 1.74 -22.08
CA TYR A 483 -10.76 0.80 -21.22
C TYR A 483 -10.69 1.35 -19.79
N LEU A 484 -10.83 0.48 -18.80
CA LEU A 484 -10.75 0.86 -17.38
C LEU A 484 -9.42 0.42 -16.78
N THR A 485 -8.80 1.28 -15.98
CA THR A 485 -7.62 0.94 -15.19
C THR A 485 -7.76 1.49 -13.76
N SER A 486 -7.38 0.69 -12.77
CA SER A 486 -7.50 1.03 -11.36
C SER A 486 -6.62 0.08 -10.55
N ASP A 487 -6.15 0.53 -9.38
CA ASP A 487 -5.54 -0.37 -8.39
C ASP A 487 -6.50 -1.49 -7.97
N GLY A 488 -7.81 -1.19 -7.93
CA GLY A 488 -8.86 -2.18 -7.67
C GLY A 488 -9.17 -3.14 -8.82
N LEU A 489 -8.54 -2.96 -9.99
CA LEU A 489 -8.65 -3.84 -11.16
C LEU A 489 -7.33 -4.57 -11.45
N ALA A 490 -6.58 -4.91 -10.39
CA ALA A 490 -5.40 -5.76 -10.46
C ALA A 490 -5.43 -6.84 -9.37
N HIS A 491 -5.62 -8.10 -9.76
CA HIS A 491 -5.39 -9.27 -8.90
C HIS A 491 -3.89 -9.55 -8.75
N SER A 492 -3.13 -8.57 -8.24
CA SER A 492 -1.69 -8.71 -8.07
C SER A 492 -1.30 -9.48 -6.79
N GLY A 493 -2.26 -9.82 -5.92
CA GLY A 493 -1.97 -10.35 -4.57
C GLY A 493 -1.34 -9.32 -3.63
N VAL A 494 -0.93 -8.17 -4.15
CA VAL A 494 -0.29 -7.06 -3.43
C VAL A 494 -1.35 -6.07 -2.92
N GLY A 495 -2.50 -5.92 -3.60
CA GLY A 495 -3.63 -5.12 -3.14
C GLY A 495 -3.52 -3.62 -3.45
N ILE A 496 -3.87 -2.76 -2.49
CA ILE A 496 -4.04 -1.30 -2.63
C ILE A 496 -2.69 -0.56 -2.70
N TRP A 497 -2.02 -0.65 -3.86
CA TRP A 497 -0.69 -0.07 -4.05
C TRP A 497 -0.51 0.61 -5.40
N GLN A 498 0.52 1.46 -5.46
CA GLN A 498 0.97 2.06 -6.72
C GLN A 498 1.35 0.99 -7.75
N GLU A 499 1.93 -0.14 -7.29
CA GLU A 499 2.27 -1.31 -8.12
C GLU A 499 1.05 -1.87 -8.84
N ALA A 500 -0.05 -2.07 -8.12
CA ALA A 500 -1.31 -2.56 -8.68
C ALA A 500 -1.88 -1.59 -9.73
N ALA A 501 -1.87 -0.28 -9.45
CA ALA A 501 -2.30 0.74 -10.41
C ALA A 501 -1.44 0.74 -11.68
N ALA A 502 -0.11 0.62 -11.54
CA ALA A 502 0.82 0.56 -12.67
C ALA A 502 0.65 -0.74 -13.48
N GLY A 503 0.48 -1.88 -12.81
CA GLY A 503 0.22 -3.17 -13.45
C GLY A 503 -1.08 -3.17 -14.27
N ALA A 504 -2.18 -2.72 -13.67
CA ALA A 504 -3.46 -2.55 -14.36
C ALA A 504 -3.34 -1.64 -15.58
N ALA A 505 -2.58 -0.55 -15.47
CA ALA A 505 -2.34 0.38 -16.59
C ALA A 505 -1.54 -0.28 -17.71
N ARG A 506 -0.45 -1.00 -17.40
CA ARG A 506 0.36 -1.70 -18.41
C ARG A 506 -0.42 -2.79 -19.14
N ARG A 507 -1.30 -3.51 -18.44
CA ARG A 507 -2.22 -4.49 -19.06
C ARG A 507 -3.09 -3.83 -20.14
N VAL A 508 -3.74 -2.70 -19.79
CA VAL A 508 -4.57 -1.94 -20.75
C VAL A 508 -3.74 -1.42 -21.93
N VAL A 509 -2.53 -0.92 -21.67
CA VAL A 509 -1.61 -0.46 -22.74
C VAL A 509 -1.27 -1.59 -23.72
N ARG A 510 -1.00 -2.81 -23.23
CA ARG A 510 -0.77 -3.98 -24.11
C ARG A 510 -1.97 -4.29 -24.97
N HIS A 511 -3.18 -4.25 -24.41
CA HIS A 511 -4.39 -4.50 -25.19
C HIS A 511 -4.53 -3.51 -26.35
N LEU A 512 -4.20 -2.22 -26.11
CA LEU A 512 -4.21 -1.21 -27.17
C LEU A 512 -3.12 -1.43 -28.21
N PHE A 513 -1.92 -1.86 -27.80
CA PHE A 513 -0.84 -2.20 -28.72
C PHE A 513 -1.23 -3.36 -29.65
N GLN A 514 -1.77 -4.44 -29.10
CA GLN A 514 -2.24 -5.59 -29.88
C GLN A 514 -3.33 -5.18 -30.88
N ARG A 515 -4.28 -4.34 -30.42
CA ARG A 515 -5.36 -3.82 -31.28
C ARG A 515 -4.82 -2.92 -32.40
N ALA A 516 -3.85 -2.06 -32.12
CA ALA A 516 -3.20 -1.20 -33.13
C ALA A 516 -2.36 -1.99 -34.15
N GLN A 517 -1.85 -3.15 -33.76
CA GLN A 517 -1.11 -4.06 -34.63
C GLN A 517 -2.01 -5.00 -35.47
N GLY A 518 -3.32 -5.01 -35.23
CA GLY A 518 -4.26 -5.89 -35.94
C GLY A 518 -4.26 -7.34 -35.45
N SER A 519 -3.64 -7.64 -34.31
CA SER A 519 -3.67 -8.98 -33.72
C SER A 519 -5.00 -9.19 -32.99
N SER A 520 -5.84 -10.09 -33.50
CA SER A 520 -7.04 -10.54 -32.82
C SER A 520 -6.67 -11.15 -31.46
N LEU A 521 -7.32 -10.70 -30.39
CA LEU A 521 -7.28 -11.31 -29.06
C LEU A 521 -7.57 -12.81 -29.22
N GLN A 522 -6.54 -13.67 -29.11
CA GLN A 522 -6.79 -15.05 -28.74
C GLN A 522 -7.32 -15.00 -27.32
N GLN A 523 -8.65 -15.05 -27.18
CA GLN A 523 -9.30 -15.36 -25.93
C GLN A 523 -8.85 -16.77 -25.54
N THR A 524 -7.88 -16.85 -24.63
CA THR A 524 -7.64 -18.08 -23.88
C THR A 524 -8.83 -18.26 -22.94
N ALA A 525 -9.62 -19.28 -23.24
CA ALA A 525 -10.84 -19.70 -22.55
C ALA A 525 -10.57 -20.19 -21.13
#